data_AF-A0A3Q2DI60-F1
#
_entry.id   AF-A0A3Q2DI60-F1
#
_cell.length_a   1.000
_cell.length_b   1.000
_cell.length_c   1.000
_cell.angle_alpha   90.00
_cell.angle_beta   90.00
_cell.angle_gamma   90.00
#
_symmetry.space_group_name_H-M   'P 1'
#
loop_
_entity.id
_entity.type
_entity.pdbx_description
1 polymer ?
#
loop_
_entity_poly.entity_id
_entity_poly.type
_entity_poly.pdbx_seq_one_letter_code
_entity_poly.pdbx_strand_id
1 'polypeptide(L)'
;MLLDSQRKVYRSFGLGSSVSKVLKFGCLMQFSEYSIANRDFPDFPYRLLEDIYQLGGDFLLDQMGRVLLSHPSKNPLDRPSLTDVLQAAEANSTRSEESQAEYKLLEKH
;
A
#
# COMPACT_ATOMS: atom_id res chain seq x y z
N MET A 1 13.22 -12.11 -10.97
CA MET A 1 11.95 -11.90 -10.26
C MET A 1 11.47 -13.24 -9.73
N LEU A 2 11.15 -13.34 -8.44
CA LEU A 2 10.44 -14.49 -7.88
C LEU A 2 8.96 -14.34 -8.26
N LEU A 3 8.43 -15.25 -9.07
CA LEU A 3 7.03 -15.21 -9.52
C LEU A 3 6.14 -15.90 -8.50
N ASP A 4 5.26 -15.15 -7.84
CA ASP A 4 4.22 -15.67 -6.95
C ASP A 4 2.95 -16.02 -7.74
N SER A 5 3.03 -17.09 -8.54
CA SER A 5 1.93 -17.53 -9.42
C SER A 5 0.64 -17.87 -8.66
N GLN A 6 0.76 -18.29 -7.40
CA GLN A 6 -0.38 -18.63 -6.54
C GLN A 6 -0.88 -17.43 -5.71
N ARG A 7 -0.25 -16.25 -5.86
CA ARG A 7 -0.55 -15.02 -5.12
C ARG A 7 -0.57 -15.24 -3.60
N LYS A 8 0.29 -16.12 -3.10
CA LYS A 8 0.41 -16.46 -1.67
C LYS A 8 0.78 -15.25 -0.85
N VAL A 9 1.70 -14.42 -1.36
CA VAL A 9 2.14 -13.20 -0.69
C VAL A 9 0.94 -12.27 -0.51
N TYR A 10 0.26 -11.93 -1.60
CA TYR A 10 -0.95 -11.11 -1.55
C TYR A 10 -2.00 -11.63 -0.56
N ARG A 11 -2.29 -12.94 -0.56
CA ARG A 11 -3.22 -13.55 0.40
C ARG A 11 -2.74 -13.42 1.85
N SER A 12 -1.46 -13.64 2.13
CA SER A 12 -0.87 -13.47 3.47
C SER A 12 -0.96 -12.02 3.96
N PHE A 13 -0.89 -11.04 3.06
CA PHE A 13 -1.09 -9.62 3.37
C PHE A 13 -2.58 -9.21 3.44
N GLY A 14 -3.53 -10.14 3.30
CA GLY A 14 -4.96 -9.83 3.29
C GLY A 14 -5.47 -9.21 1.98
N LEU A 15 -4.62 -9.19 0.95
CA LEU A 15 -4.88 -8.62 -0.37
C LEU A 15 -5.39 -9.69 -1.32
N GLY A 16 -6.58 -10.24 -1.07
CA GLY A 16 -7.20 -11.18 -2.01
C GLY A 16 -7.66 -10.49 -3.31
N SER A 17 -7.93 -11.27 -4.36
CA SER A 17 -8.65 -10.77 -5.53
C SER A 17 -10.15 -10.65 -5.25
N SER A 18 -10.80 -9.56 -5.69
CA SER A 18 -12.24 -9.40 -5.51
C SER A 18 -12.88 -8.47 -6.53
N VAL A 19 -13.72 -9.03 -7.40
CA VAL A 19 -14.49 -8.28 -8.39
C VAL A 19 -15.45 -7.29 -7.73
N SER A 20 -16.18 -7.72 -6.69
CA SER A 20 -17.18 -6.87 -6.02
C SER A 20 -16.58 -5.68 -5.28
N LYS A 21 -15.36 -5.83 -4.75
CA LYS A 21 -14.63 -4.73 -4.11
C LYS A 21 -14.04 -3.77 -5.14
N VAL A 22 -13.56 -4.26 -6.28
CA VAL A 22 -12.96 -3.44 -7.34
C VAL A 22 -14.01 -2.70 -8.18
N LEU A 23 -15.09 -3.38 -8.56
CA LEU A 23 -16.18 -2.80 -9.35
C LEU A 23 -17.31 -2.21 -8.49
N LYS A 24 -16.98 -1.81 -7.25
CA LYS A 24 -17.95 -1.13 -6.38
C LYS A 24 -18.36 0.20 -7.01
N PHE A 25 -19.62 0.61 -6.82
CA PHE A 25 -20.18 1.83 -7.42
C PHE A 25 -19.27 3.06 -7.31
N GLY A 26 -18.73 3.35 -6.12
CA GLY A 26 -17.83 4.49 -5.93
C GLY A 26 -16.56 4.42 -6.79
N CYS A 27 -15.99 3.22 -6.97
CA CYS A 27 -14.82 3.00 -7.83
C CYS A 27 -15.17 3.23 -9.30
N LEU A 28 -16.33 2.73 -9.75
CA LEU A 28 -16.82 2.94 -11.12
C LEU A 28 -17.07 4.41 -11.41
N MET A 29 -17.65 5.16 -10.46
CA MET A 29 -17.83 6.60 -10.60
C MET A 29 -16.49 7.32 -10.79
N GLN A 30 -15.46 7.01 -10.00
CA GLN A 30 -14.13 7.59 -10.18
C GLN A 30 -13.52 7.22 -11.54
N PHE A 31 -13.68 5.97 -11.98
CA PHE A 31 -13.17 5.55 -13.29
C PHE A 31 -13.92 6.22 -14.46
N SER A 32 -15.20 6.58 -14.29
CA SER A 32 -15.93 7.32 -15.32
C SER A 32 -15.34 8.70 -15.61
N GLU A 33 -14.63 9.30 -14.64
CA GLU A 33 -13.93 10.58 -14.83
C GLU A 33 -12.80 10.49 -15.86
N TYR A 34 -12.27 9.30 -16.13
CA TYR A 34 -11.20 9.11 -17.12
C TYR A 34 -11.74 9.38 -18.52
N SER A 35 -12.92 8.84 -18.85
CA SER A 35 -13.60 9.11 -20.11
C SER A 35 -13.94 10.60 -20.26
N ILE A 36 -14.38 11.26 -19.17
CA ILE A 36 -14.69 12.71 -19.19
C ILE A 36 -13.43 13.53 -19.45
N ALA A 37 -12.30 13.12 -18.86
CA ALA A 37 -11.02 13.79 -19.01
C ALA A 37 -10.27 13.44 -20.31
N ASN A 38 -10.90 12.74 -21.27
CA ASN A 38 -10.27 12.18 -22.47
C ASN A 38 -8.98 11.39 -22.16
N ARG A 39 -9.00 10.63 -21.06
CA ARG A 39 -7.94 9.71 -20.68
C ARG A 39 -8.33 8.31 -21.11
N ASP A 40 -7.46 7.68 -21.88
CA ASP A 40 -7.65 6.28 -22.24
C ASP A 40 -7.41 5.38 -21.03
N PHE A 41 -8.17 4.29 -20.96
CA PHE A 41 -7.82 3.20 -20.07
C PHE A 41 -6.51 2.57 -20.57
N PRO A 42 -5.59 2.22 -19.66
CA PRO A 42 -4.36 1.55 -20.06
C PRO A 42 -4.69 0.23 -20.76
N ASP A 43 -3.97 -0.04 -21.85
CA ASP A 43 -4.17 -1.23 -22.67
C ASP A 43 -3.55 -2.44 -21.93
N PHE A 44 -4.41 -3.27 -21.32
CA PHE A 44 -3.95 -4.40 -20.51
C PHE A 44 -3.75 -5.64 -21.39
N PRO A 45 -2.55 -6.22 -21.47
CA PRO A 45 -2.35 -7.47 -22.18
C PRO A 45 -3.19 -8.58 -21.54
N TYR A 46 -3.72 -9.51 -22.34
CA TYR A 46 -4.67 -10.54 -21.90
C TYR A 46 -4.28 -11.29 -20.63
N ARG A 47 -2.99 -11.57 -20.49
CA ARG A 47 -2.39 -12.26 -19.33
C ARG A 47 -2.49 -11.49 -18.00
N LEU A 48 -2.75 -10.19 -18.03
CA LEU A 48 -2.89 -9.33 -16.85
C LEU A 48 -4.36 -9.00 -16.53
N LEU A 49 -5.35 -9.50 -17.30
CA LEU A 49 -6.75 -9.25 -16.97
C LEU A 49 -7.13 -9.80 -15.59
N GLU A 50 -6.53 -10.89 -15.15
CA GLU A 50 -6.77 -11.43 -13.81
C GLU A 50 -6.14 -10.57 -12.69
N ASP A 51 -5.19 -9.68 -13.04
CA ASP A 51 -4.56 -8.78 -12.09
C ASP A 51 -5.43 -7.54 -11.83
N ILE A 52 -6.38 -7.19 -12.71
CA ILE A 52 -7.21 -5.99 -12.52
C ILE A 52 -8.13 -6.11 -11.30
N TYR A 53 -8.42 -7.34 -10.85
CA TYR A 53 -9.23 -7.61 -9.65
C TYR A 53 -8.39 -7.83 -8.40
N GLN A 54 -7.06 -7.79 -8.52
CA GLN A 54 -6.15 -7.94 -7.41
C GLN A 54 -6.25 -6.72 -6.50
N LEU A 55 -6.54 -6.92 -5.21
CA LEU A 55 -6.47 -5.81 -4.25
C LEU A 55 -5.01 -5.44 -3.99
N GLY A 56 -4.79 -4.15 -3.79
CA GLY A 56 -3.52 -3.57 -3.36
C GLY A 56 -3.61 -3.04 -1.93
N GLY A 57 -2.53 -2.43 -1.49
CA GLY A 57 -2.44 -1.74 -0.20
C GLY A 57 -1.19 -0.90 -0.15
N ASP A 58 -1.10 -0.06 0.87
CA ASP A 58 0.03 0.83 1.10
C ASP A 58 0.79 0.34 2.32
N PHE A 59 2.11 0.15 2.16
CA PHE A 59 2.99 -0.31 3.22
C PHE A 59 4.18 0.63 3.30
N LEU A 60 4.38 1.24 4.48
CA LEU A 60 5.55 2.07 4.75
C LEU A 60 6.58 1.22 5.49
N LEU A 61 7.80 1.19 4.98
CA LEU A 61 8.93 0.50 5.59
C LEU A 61 10.01 1.51 5.99
N ASP A 62 10.76 1.22 7.05
CA ASP A 62 11.98 1.95 7.37
C ASP A 62 13.19 1.43 6.57
N GLN A 63 14.36 2.03 6.78
CA GLN A 63 15.61 1.64 6.11
C GLN A 63 16.07 0.21 6.44
N MET A 64 15.61 -0.37 7.55
CA MET A 64 15.90 -1.74 7.96
C MET A 64 14.82 -2.73 7.45
N GLY A 65 13.82 -2.25 6.71
CA GLY A 65 12.70 -3.05 6.22
C GLY A 65 11.63 -3.33 7.27
N ARG A 66 11.61 -2.64 8.42
CA ARG A 66 10.55 -2.76 9.42
C ARG A 66 9.30 -2.03 8.97
N VAL A 67 8.14 -2.63 9.19
CA VAL A 67 6.85 -2.05 8.81
C VAL A 67 6.46 -0.94 9.79
N LEU A 68 6.34 0.28 9.28
CA LEU A 68 5.87 1.47 10.01
C LEU A 68 4.36 1.67 9.88
N LEU A 69 3.82 1.38 8.69
CA LEU A 69 2.39 1.44 8.39
C LEU A 69 2.01 0.27 7.48
N SER A 70 0.86 -0.34 7.75
CA SER A 70 0.27 -1.42 6.96
C SER A 70 -1.20 -1.08 6.70
N HIS A 71 -1.53 -0.74 5.46
CA HIS A 71 -2.90 -0.44 5.04
C HIS A 71 -3.32 -1.37 3.90
N PRO A 72 -3.77 -2.59 4.19
CA PRO A 72 -4.39 -3.46 3.18
C PRO A 72 -5.72 -2.86 2.72
N SER A 73 -5.78 -2.36 1.48
CA SER A 73 -6.95 -1.64 0.98
C SER A 73 -8.16 -2.56 0.80
N LYS A 74 -9.33 -2.08 1.23
CA LYS A 74 -10.60 -2.81 1.06
C LYS A 74 -11.18 -2.68 -0.35
N ASN A 75 -10.80 -1.64 -1.09
CA ASN A 75 -11.20 -1.36 -2.48
C ASN A 75 -10.19 -0.41 -3.14
N PRO A 76 -10.24 -0.17 -4.46
CA PRO A 76 -9.33 0.72 -5.17
C PRO A 76 -9.23 2.16 -4.64
N LEU A 77 -10.29 2.68 -4.00
CA LEU A 77 -10.32 4.05 -3.45
C LEU A 77 -9.97 4.11 -1.95
N ASP A 78 -9.81 2.96 -1.29
CA ASP A 78 -9.41 2.89 0.11
C ASP A 78 -7.89 3.05 0.21
N ARG A 79 -7.44 4.27 0.48
CA ARG A 79 -6.03 4.65 0.61
C ARG A 79 -5.83 5.39 1.93
N PRO A 80 -4.67 5.24 2.59
CA PRO A 80 -4.35 6.07 3.74
C PRO A 80 -4.26 7.54 3.29
N SER A 81 -4.58 8.46 4.19
CA SER A 81 -4.36 9.88 3.92
C SER A 81 -2.87 10.20 3.95
N LEU A 82 -2.48 11.32 3.33
CA LEU A 82 -1.10 11.82 3.43
C LEU A 82 -0.69 12.02 4.90
N THR A 83 -1.62 12.50 5.73
CA THR A 83 -1.40 12.70 7.16
C THR A 83 -1.07 11.39 7.87
N ASP A 84 -1.80 10.31 7.59
CA ASP A 84 -1.54 8.99 8.19
C ASP A 84 -0.13 8.50 7.86
N VAL A 85 0.31 8.70 6.61
CA VAL A 85 1.64 8.31 6.15
C VAL A 85 2.74 9.16 6.80
N LEU A 86 2.56 10.49 6.86
CA LEU A 86 3.53 11.40 7.48
C LEU A 86 3.66 11.14 8.98
N GLN A 87 2.55 10.93 9.68
CA GLN A 87 2.56 10.62 11.11
C GLN A 87 3.29 9.30 11.40
N ALA A 88 3.10 8.27 10.58
CA ALA A 88 3.82 7.01 10.71
C ALA A 88 5.33 7.16 10.47
N ALA A 89 5.73 8.05 9.55
CA ALA A 89 7.13 8.35 9.28
C ALA A 89 7.79 9.13 10.44
N GLU A 90 7.14 10.17 10.96
CA GLU A 90 7.65 11.00 12.05
C GLU A 90 7.83 10.22 13.36
N ALA A 91 6.85 9.36 13.70
CA ALA A 91 6.93 8.50 14.89
C ALA A 91 8.14 7.54 14.87
N ASN A 92 8.67 7.22 13.68
CA ASN A 92 9.88 6.43 13.56
C ASN A 92 11.16 7.27 13.73
N SER A 93 11.15 8.51 13.24
CA SER A 93 12.26 9.45 13.44
C SER A 93 12.49 9.72 14.93
N THR A 94 11.44 9.99 15.70
CA THR A 94 11.56 10.23 17.15
C THR A 94 12.09 9.02 17.91
N ARG A 95 11.60 7.81 17.60
CA ARG A 95 12.13 6.55 18.17
C ARG A 95 13.61 6.34 17.87
N SER A 96 14.07 6.75 16.69
CA SER A 96 15.48 6.62 16.31
C SER A 96 16.38 7.60 17.07
N GLU A 97 15.88 8.81 17.36
CA GLU A 97 16.59 9.83 18.14
C GLU A 97 16.67 9.46 19.63
N GLU A 98 15.57 8.99 20.22
CA GLU A 98 15.51 8.49 21.59
C GLU A 98 16.46 7.31 21.81
N SER A 99 16.44 6.34 20.89
CA SER A 99 17.35 5.19 20.95
C SER A 99 18.82 5.63 20.91
N GLN A 100 19.18 6.56 20.02
CA GLN A 100 20.56 7.07 19.94
C GLN A 100 20.99 7.87 21.18
N ALA A 101 20.06 8.60 21.81
CA ALA A 101 20.33 9.33 23.04
C ALA A 101 20.61 8.39 24.22
N GLU A 102 19.86 7.29 24.32
CA GLU A 102 20.02 6.27 25.37
C GLU A 102 21.36 5.53 25.26
N TYR A 103 21.75 5.11 24.04
CA TYR A 103 23.06 4.46 23.82
C TYR A 103 24.24 5.38 24.19
N LYS A 104 24.18 6.68 23.86
CA LYS A 104 25.24 7.65 24.23
C LYS A 104 25.35 7.90 25.74
N LEU A 105 24.28 7.62 26.50
CA LEU A 105 24.25 7.80 27.95
C LEU A 105 24.88 6.59 28.66
N LEU A 106 24.72 5.39 28.10
CA LEU A 106 25.32 4.15 28.60
C LEU A 106 26.84 4.07 28.36
N GLU A 107 27.37 4.67 27.29
CA GLU A 107 28.82 4.72 27.00
C GLU A 107 29.60 5.74 27.84
N LYS A 108 28.92 6.53 28.70
CA LYS A 108 29.55 7.55 29.55
C LYS A 108 29.90 7.07 30.97
N HIS A 109 29.72 5.79 31.27
CA HIS A 109 30.07 5.16 32.55
C HIS A 109 30.97 3.94 32.33
#